data_AF-A0A522EE69-F1
#
_entry.id   AF-A0A522EE69-F1
#
_cell.length_a   1.000
_cell.length_b   1.000
_cell.length_c   1.000
_cell.angle_alpha   90.00
_cell.angle_beta   90.00
_cell.angle_gamma   90.00
#
_symmetry.space_group_name_H-M   'P 1'
#
loop_
_entity.id
_entity.type
_entity.pdbx_description
1 polymer ?
#
loop_
_entity_poly.entity_id
_entity_poly.type
_entity_poly.pdbx_seq_one_letter_code
_entity_poly.pdbx_strand_id
1 'polypeptide(L)'
;MFVRIKRIKGKKYAYLVENEWTSKGSRQKVTKYLGSVIEPVEAEKDFSLGENPEETFAKKTFKELIEFAVELELERRGFKKSDEVFINDKIVVKFPEYLVMKGAKNIVLKMNKGFFCMETIEALKNYDSTNDHSGRVLAQLLVSSGLPENEGLFVELFAKSRKDDVGKEQAIYY
;
A
#
# COMPACT_ATOMS: atom_id res chain seq x y z
N MET A 1 -4.25 0.37 12.67
CA MET A 1 -4.03 1.69 12.02
C MET A 1 -4.92 1.78 10.78
N PHE A 2 -5.50 2.95 10.48
CA PHE A 2 -6.17 3.19 9.20
C PHE A 2 -6.14 4.68 8.84
N VAL A 3 -6.48 5.02 7.59
CA VAL A 3 -6.52 6.41 7.12
C VAL A 3 -7.95 6.95 7.21
N ARG A 4 -8.12 8.07 7.93
CA ARG A 4 -9.39 8.79 8.06
C ARG A 4 -9.35 10.07 7.22
N ILE A 5 -10.46 10.35 6.53
CA ILE A 5 -10.63 11.58 5.76
C ILE A 5 -11.43 12.61 6.53
N LYS A 6 -10.94 13.85 6.53
CA LYS A 6 -11.67 15.03 7.02
C LYS A 6 -11.85 16.03 5.89
N ARG A 7 -13.04 16.63 5.80
CA ARG A 7 -13.32 17.73 4.88
C ARG A 7 -13.20 19.06 5.63
N ILE A 8 -12.33 19.95 5.13
CA ILE A 8 -12.12 21.29 5.69
C ILE A 8 -12.20 22.29 4.54
N LYS A 9 -13.15 23.23 4.60
CA LYS A 9 -13.39 24.24 3.53
C LYS A 9 -13.48 23.60 2.13
N GLY A 10 -14.24 22.52 2.00
CA GLY A 10 -14.44 21.79 0.74
C GLY A 10 -13.30 20.85 0.33
N LYS A 11 -12.10 20.97 0.93
CA LYS A 11 -10.93 20.15 0.60
C LYS A 11 -10.86 18.89 1.48
N LYS A 12 -10.40 17.77 0.92
CA LYS A 12 -10.21 16.49 1.62
C LYS A 12 -8.78 16.39 2.16
N TYR A 13 -8.65 15.93 3.39
CA TYR A 13 -7.38 15.77 4.11
C TYR A 13 -7.32 14.40 4.78
N ALA A 14 -6.18 13.74 4.68
CA ALA A 14 -5.95 12.42 5.26
C ALA A 14 -5.21 12.52 6.60
N TYR A 15 -5.65 11.69 7.54
CA TYR A 15 -5.07 11.55 8.86
C TYR A 15 -4.88 10.08 9.16
N LEU A 16 -3.72 9.72 9.69
CA LEU A 16 -3.47 8.41 10.25
C LEU A 16 -4.13 8.33 11.62
N VAL A 17 -4.89 7.27 11.84
CA VAL A 17 -5.59 7.03 13.09
C VAL A 17 -5.37 5.62 13.60
N GLU A 18 -5.36 5.51 14.92
CA GLU A 18 -5.23 4.25 15.65
C GLU A 18 -6.38 4.13 16.66
N ASN A 19 -6.77 2.89 16.93
CA ASN A 19 -7.73 2.60 17.99
C ASN A 19 -6.96 2.47 19.30
N GLU A 20 -7.42 3.16 20.32
CA GLU A 20 -6.94 3.03 21.70
C GLU A 20 -8.10 2.65 22.62
N TRP A 21 -7.84 1.80 23.61
CA TRP A 21 -8.83 1.47 24.64
C TRP A 21 -8.68 2.44 25.80
N THR A 22 -9.78 3.08 26.20
CA THR A 22 -9.82 3.99 27.35
C THR A 22 -10.78 3.47 28.40
N SER A 23 -10.79 4.06 29.60
CA SER A 23 -11.78 3.73 30.64
C SER A 23 -13.23 3.94 30.20
N LYS A 24 -13.46 4.72 29.13
CA LYS A 24 -14.78 4.98 28.52
C LYS A 24 -15.03 4.16 27.25
N GLY A 25 -14.21 3.14 26.98
CA GLY A 25 -14.29 2.28 25.80
C GLY A 25 -13.32 2.69 24.68
N SER A 26 -13.54 2.13 23.49
CA SER A 26 -12.71 2.41 22.31
C SER A 26 -12.78 3.88 21.90
N ARG A 27 -11.62 4.47 21.65
CA ARG A 27 -11.44 5.80 21.08
C ARG A 27 -10.48 5.72 19.89
N GLN A 28 -10.62 6.69 18.99
CA GLN A 28 -9.71 6.84 17.85
C GLN A 28 -8.78 8.01 18.12
N LYS A 29 -7.48 7.74 18.12
CA LYS A 29 -6.44 8.74 18.27
C LYS A 29 -5.87 9.08 16.90
N VAL A 30 -5.80 10.36 16.58
CA VAL A 30 -5.09 10.85 15.40
C VAL A 30 -3.60 10.83 15.72
N THR A 31 -2.83 10.05 14.97
CA THR A 31 -1.38 9.90 15.18
C THR A 31 -0.57 10.78 14.24
N LYS A 32 -1.03 10.98 12.99
CA LYS A 32 -0.29 11.75 11.99
C LYS A 32 -1.23 12.45 11.01
N TYR A 33 -0.85 13.65 10.57
CA TYR A 33 -1.45 14.30 9.40
C TYR A 33 -0.67 13.87 8.14
N LEU A 34 -1.37 13.31 7.14
CA LEU A 34 -0.74 12.70 5.97
C LEU A 34 -0.68 13.64 4.76
N GLY A 35 -1.56 14.64 4.70
CA GLY A 35 -1.60 15.60 3.60
C GLY A 35 -2.99 15.79 3.01
N SER A 36 -3.07 16.56 1.93
CA SER A 36 -4.31 16.67 1.14
C SER A 36 -4.52 15.42 0.30
N VAL A 37 -5.78 15.03 0.12
CA VAL A 37 -6.14 13.84 -0.66
C VAL A 37 -6.43 14.25 -2.09
N ILE A 38 -5.80 13.55 -3.02
CA ILE A 38 -6.03 13.68 -4.47
C ILE A 38 -6.50 12.33 -5.00
N GLU A 39 -7.55 12.37 -5.80
CA GLU A 39 -8.04 11.21 -6.56
C GLU A 39 -7.43 11.35 -7.97
N PRO A 40 -6.43 10.52 -8.35
CA PRO A 40 -5.91 10.52 -9.72
C PRO A 40 -6.99 10.03 -10.70
N VAL A 41 -6.73 10.17 -12.00
CA VAL A 41 -7.62 9.67 -13.06
C VAL A 41 -7.90 8.17 -12.82
N GLU A 42 -9.10 7.74 -13.18
CA GLU A 42 -9.47 6.33 -13.13
C GLU A 42 -8.54 5.50 -14.01
N ALA A 43 -8.27 4.26 -13.61
CA ALA A 43 -7.38 3.38 -14.36
C ALA A 43 -8.01 3.09 -15.73
N GLU A 44 -7.25 3.27 -16.81
CA GLU A 44 -7.77 3.11 -18.17
C GLU A 44 -7.98 1.65 -18.58
N LYS A 45 -7.35 0.70 -17.87
CA LYS A 45 -7.33 -0.74 -18.19
C LYS A 45 -7.62 -1.57 -16.95
N ASP A 46 -8.22 -2.73 -17.13
CA ASP A 46 -8.35 -3.74 -16.08
C ASP A 46 -6.98 -4.14 -15.52
N PHE A 47 -6.95 -4.51 -14.24
CA PHE A 47 -5.71 -4.97 -13.61
C PHE A 47 -5.34 -6.33 -14.21
N SER A 48 -4.30 -6.33 -15.04
CA SER A 48 -3.72 -7.55 -15.58
C SER A 48 -2.28 -7.67 -15.11
N LEU A 49 -1.91 -8.88 -14.68
CA LEU A 49 -0.57 -9.22 -14.23
C LEU A 49 0.37 -9.58 -15.40
N GLY A 50 -0.08 -9.39 -16.65
CA GLY A 50 0.65 -9.74 -17.86
C GLY A 50 0.34 -11.15 -18.37
N GLU A 51 1.06 -11.56 -19.42
CA GLU A 51 0.82 -12.84 -20.12
C GLU A 51 1.29 -14.06 -19.31
N ASN A 52 2.30 -13.90 -18.45
CA ASN A 52 2.84 -14.98 -17.60
C ASN A 52 3.05 -14.51 -16.15
N PRO A 53 1.96 -14.39 -15.36
CA PRO A 53 2.04 -13.94 -13.98
C PRO A 53 2.83 -14.90 -13.08
N GLU A 54 2.69 -16.21 -13.29
CA GLU A 54 3.35 -17.24 -12.47
C GLU A 54 4.87 -17.13 -12.52
N GLU A 55 5.45 -16.95 -13.71
CA GLU A 55 6.90 -16.78 -13.86
C GLU A 55 7.39 -15.49 -13.18
N THR A 56 6.60 -14.42 -13.30
CA THR A 56 6.88 -13.13 -12.67
C THR A 56 6.89 -13.25 -11.16
N PHE A 57 5.93 -14.00 -10.60
CA PHE A 57 5.76 -14.21 -9.18
C PHE A 57 6.80 -15.16 -8.58
N ALA A 58 7.21 -16.18 -9.32
CA ALA A 58 8.22 -17.14 -8.88
C ALA A 58 9.54 -16.43 -8.52
N LYS A 59 9.95 -15.43 -9.32
CA LYS A 59 11.24 -14.73 -9.20
C LYS A 59 11.26 -13.60 -8.16
N LYS A 60 10.12 -13.20 -7.61
CA LYS A 60 10.01 -12.06 -6.69
C LYS A 60 9.83 -12.51 -5.25
N THR A 61 10.45 -11.77 -4.34
CA THR A 61 10.20 -11.81 -2.89
C THR A 61 8.87 -11.11 -2.54
N PHE A 62 8.41 -11.23 -1.30
CA PHE A 62 7.21 -10.54 -0.83
C PHE A 62 7.28 -9.01 -1.06
N LYS A 63 8.40 -8.38 -0.73
CA LYS A 63 8.59 -6.93 -0.88
C LYS A 63 8.65 -6.50 -2.35
N GLU A 64 9.33 -7.28 -3.20
CA GLU A 64 9.40 -7.02 -4.64
C GLU A 64 8.06 -7.20 -5.35
N LEU A 65 7.18 -8.09 -4.85
CA LEU A 65 5.81 -8.22 -5.33
C LEU A 65 4.96 -7.00 -5.00
N ILE A 66 5.10 -6.45 -3.78
CA ILE A 66 4.44 -5.19 -3.40
C ILE A 66 4.92 -4.07 -4.32
N GLU A 67 6.23 -3.94 -4.52
CA GLU A 67 6.81 -2.94 -5.42
C GLU A 67 6.27 -3.09 -6.85
N PHE A 68 6.28 -4.30 -7.38
CA PHE A 68 5.71 -4.61 -8.69
C PHE A 68 4.23 -4.21 -8.80
N ALA A 69 3.41 -4.52 -7.79
CA ALA A 69 2.00 -4.14 -7.77
C ALA A 69 1.80 -2.62 -7.72
N VAL A 70 2.63 -1.90 -6.97
CA VAL A 70 2.62 -0.43 -6.94
C VAL A 70 2.96 0.16 -8.30
N GLU A 71 4.05 -0.31 -8.92
CA GLU A 71 4.49 0.19 -10.23
C GLU A 71 3.39 0.01 -11.28
N LEU A 72 2.83 -1.20 -11.39
CA LEU A 72 1.73 -1.48 -12.30
C LEU A 72 0.51 -0.58 -12.06
N GLU A 73 0.13 -0.37 -10.80
CA GLU A 73 -1.04 0.47 -10.47
C GLU A 73 -0.80 1.95 -10.82
N LEU A 74 0.41 2.46 -10.60
CA LEU A 74 0.77 3.82 -10.99
C LEU A 74 0.77 3.98 -12.51
N GLU A 75 1.36 3.04 -13.24
CA GLU A 75 1.36 3.05 -14.71
C GLU A 75 -0.05 3.01 -15.30
N ARG A 76 -0.94 2.17 -14.74
CA ARG A 76 -2.37 2.11 -15.11
C ARG A 76 -3.12 3.42 -14.93
N ARG A 77 -2.61 4.30 -14.06
CA ARG A 77 -3.16 5.64 -13.78
C ARG A 77 -2.41 6.74 -14.54
N GLY A 78 -1.62 6.38 -15.54
CA GLY A 78 -0.93 7.30 -16.43
C GLY A 78 0.34 7.93 -15.82
N PHE A 79 0.85 7.39 -14.71
CA PHE A 79 2.18 7.78 -14.25
C PHE A 79 3.24 7.20 -15.17
N LYS A 80 4.24 8.03 -15.50
CA LYS A 80 5.40 7.61 -16.28
C LYS A 80 6.59 7.40 -15.37
N LYS A 81 7.23 6.24 -15.48
CA LYS A 81 8.46 5.91 -14.77
C LYS A 81 9.65 6.64 -15.41
N SER A 82 10.46 7.28 -14.57
CA SER A 82 11.75 7.87 -14.90
C SER A 82 12.69 7.55 -13.73
N ASP A 83 13.57 6.57 -13.92
CA ASP A 83 14.43 6.03 -12.86
C ASP A 83 13.61 5.57 -11.63
N GLU A 84 13.86 6.16 -10.46
CA GLU A 84 13.20 5.87 -9.19
C GLU A 84 11.98 6.78 -8.93
N VAL A 85 11.48 7.45 -9.96
CA VAL A 85 10.42 8.43 -9.84
C VAL A 85 9.28 8.16 -10.83
N PHE A 86 8.05 8.21 -10.34
CA PHE A 86 6.85 8.17 -11.16
C PHE A 86 6.21 9.55 -11.19
N ILE A 87 5.91 10.04 -12.40
CA ILE A 87 5.40 11.40 -12.61
C ILE A 87 4.08 11.35 -13.39
N ASN A 88 3.08 12.08 -12.88
CA ASN A 88 1.84 12.37 -13.58
C ASN A 88 1.44 13.84 -13.32
N ASP A 89 1.53 14.67 -14.36
CA ASP A 89 1.35 16.14 -14.26
C ASP A 89 2.25 16.74 -13.16
N LYS A 90 1.67 17.22 -12.05
CA LYS A 90 2.38 17.83 -10.91
C LYS A 90 2.58 16.87 -9.75
N ILE A 91 2.17 15.61 -9.90
CA ILE A 91 2.27 14.58 -8.87
C ILE A 91 3.53 13.77 -9.11
N VAL A 92 4.30 13.59 -8.05
CA VAL A 92 5.55 12.84 -8.04
C VAL A 92 5.46 11.78 -6.96
N VAL A 93 5.76 10.53 -7.32
CA VAL A 93 5.95 9.42 -6.38
C VAL A 93 7.41 8.99 -6.44
N LYS A 94 8.10 9.04 -5.30
CA LYS A 94 9.51 8.64 -5.19
C LYS A 94 9.65 7.24 -4.59
N PHE A 95 10.54 6.45 -5.15
CA PHE A 95 10.93 5.13 -4.64
C PHE A 95 12.36 5.21 -4.08
N PRO A 96 12.70 4.35 -3.09
CA PRO A 96 11.86 3.32 -2.48
C PRO A 96 10.97 3.79 -1.31
N GLU A 97 10.93 5.09 -1.01
CA GLU A 97 10.22 5.63 0.18
C GLU A 97 8.70 5.73 0.00
N TYR A 98 8.19 5.57 -1.23
CA TYR A 98 6.79 5.79 -1.60
C TYR A 98 6.28 7.17 -1.21
N LEU A 99 7.16 8.18 -1.26
CA LEU A 99 6.82 9.54 -0.91
C LEU A 99 6.02 10.16 -2.06
N VAL A 100 4.76 10.53 -1.77
CA VAL A 100 3.85 11.14 -2.73
C VAL A 100 3.77 12.65 -2.51
N MET A 101 4.11 13.43 -3.53
CA MET A 101 4.16 14.88 -3.45
C MET A 101 3.41 15.54 -4.61
N LYS A 102 2.90 16.75 -4.35
CA LYS A 102 2.47 17.71 -5.38
C LYS A 102 3.18 19.04 -5.15
N GLY A 103 4.18 19.34 -5.99
CA GLY A 103 5.16 20.39 -5.70
C GLY A 103 5.92 20.05 -4.41
N ALA A 104 5.96 20.99 -3.45
CA ALA A 104 6.66 20.82 -2.16
C ALA A 104 5.78 20.23 -1.04
N LYS A 105 4.57 19.75 -1.33
CA LYS A 105 3.62 19.30 -0.31
C LYS A 105 3.40 17.79 -0.41
N ASN A 106 3.44 17.12 0.74
CA ASN A 106 3.00 15.73 0.85
C ASN A 106 1.50 15.64 0.63
N ILE A 107 1.11 14.62 -0.12
CA ILE A 107 -0.28 14.33 -0.45
C ILE A 107 -0.54 12.84 -0.28
N VAL A 108 -1.80 12.46 -0.34
CA VAL A 108 -2.22 11.06 -0.36
C VAL A 108 -3.01 10.83 -1.64
N LEU A 109 -2.69 9.76 -2.38
CA LEU A 109 -3.50 9.35 -3.52
C LEU A 109 -4.61 8.45 -3.02
N LYS A 110 -5.86 8.79 -3.27
CA LYS A 110 -6.96 7.85 -3.05
C LYS A 110 -7.10 7.00 -4.30
N MET A 111 -6.70 5.75 -4.19
CA MET A 111 -6.68 4.77 -5.29
C MET A 111 -7.52 3.56 -4.89
N ASN A 112 -8.29 3.03 -5.83
CA ASN A 112 -9.21 1.92 -5.57
C ASN A 112 -10.08 2.19 -4.32
N LYS A 113 -10.13 1.25 -3.37
CA LYS A 113 -10.85 1.41 -2.09
C LYS A 113 -9.99 1.97 -0.96
N GLY A 114 -8.72 2.31 -1.21
CA GLY A 114 -7.74 2.69 -0.20
C GLY A 114 -7.04 4.01 -0.46
N PHE A 115 -5.90 4.16 0.21
CA PHE A 115 -5.08 5.35 0.20
C PHE A 115 -3.63 4.95 0.00
N PHE A 116 -3.05 5.37 -1.11
CA PHE A 116 -1.65 5.14 -1.40
C PHE A 116 -0.81 6.29 -0.83
N CYS A 117 -0.03 5.94 0.17
CA CYS A 117 1.03 6.75 0.77
C CYS A 117 2.05 5.85 1.49
N MET A 118 3.21 6.43 1.81
CA MET A 118 4.30 5.81 2.57
C MET A 118 3.79 4.94 3.74
N GLU A 119 2.96 5.48 4.62
CA GLU A 119 2.52 4.78 5.83
C GLU A 119 1.73 3.50 5.54
N THR A 120 0.89 3.52 4.50
CA THR A 120 0.08 2.35 4.14
C THR A 120 0.91 1.26 3.45
N ILE A 121 1.91 1.66 2.66
CA ILE A 121 2.80 0.73 1.99
C ILE A 121 3.81 0.15 2.98
N GLU A 122 4.33 0.95 3.91
CA GLU A 122 5.17 0.45 5.00
C GLU A 122 4.42 -0.55 5.88
N ALA A 123 3.16 -0.29 6.21
CA ALA A 123 2.35 -1.24 6.97
C ALA A 123 2.17 -2.57 6.21
N LEU A 124 2.03 -2.53 4.88
CA LEU A 124 1.95 -3.72 4.05
C LEU A 124 3.31 -4.45 3.95
N LYS A 125 4.42 -3.72 3.78
CA LYS A 125 5.79 -4.30 3.71
C LYS A 125 6.25 -4.91 5.03
N ASN A 126 5.75 -4.39 6.15
CA ASN A 126 6.05 -4.85 7.51
C ASN A 126 4.95 -5.79 8.07
N TYR A 127 4.12 -6.35 7.18
CA TYR A 127 3.13 -7.34 7.55
C TYR A 127 3.79 -8.56 8.20
N ASP A 128 3.18 -9.01 9.30
CA ASP A 128 3.59 -10.18 10.07
C ASP A 128 2.63 -11.34 9.78
N SER A 129 3.17 -12.44 9.23
CA SER A 129 2.37 -13.59 8.80
C SER A 129 2.16 -14.64 9.88
N THR A 130 2.76 -14.46 11.07
CA THR A 130 2.73 -15.43 12.18
C THR A 130 1.39 -15.48 12.93
N ASN A 131 0.49 -14.52 12.71
CA ASN A 131 -0.79 -14.44 13.41
C ASN A 131 -1.85 -15.41 12.83
N ASP A 132 -2.73 -15.95 13.68
CA ASP A 132 -3.88 -16.79 13.28
C ASP A 132 -4.83 -16.10 12.30
N HIS A 133 -4.86 -14.77 12.28
CA HIS A 133 -5.68 -13.95 11.37
C HIS A 133 -4.88 -13.29 10.24
N SER A 134 -3.67 -13.77 9.97
CA SER A 134 -2.70 -13.21 9.03
C SER A 134 -3.32 -12.92 7.65
N GLY A 135 -4.04 -13.86 7.05
CA GLY A 135 -4.66 -13.65 5.72
C GLY A 135 -5.67 -12.49 5.68
N ARG A 136 -6.49 -12.34 6.73
CA ARG A 136 -7.45 -11.23 6.84
C ARG A 136 -6.73 -9.89 7.01
N VAL A 137 -5.66 -9.88 7.82
CA VAL A 137 -4.83 -8.69 8.02
C VAL A 137 -4.16 -8.27 6.72
N LEU A 138 -3.56 -9.21 5.97
CA LEU A 138 -2.96 -8.93 4.67
C LEU A 138 -3.97 -8.35 3.69
N ALA A 139 -5.15 -8.95 3.57
CA ALA A 139 -6.20 -8.45 2.69
C ALA A 139 -6.61 -7.01 3.06
N GLN A 140 -6.76 -6.74 4.37
CA GLN A 140 -7.07 -5.40 4.84
C GLN A 140 -5.96 -4.39 4.53
N LEU A 141 -4.69 -4.78 4.72
CA LEU A 141 -3.54 -3.93 4.40
C LEU A 141 -3.49 -3.62 2.90
N LEU A 142 -3.66 -4.64 2.05
CA LEU A 142 -3.69 -4.50 0.60
C LEU A 142 -4.76 -3.50 0.16
N VAL A 143 -6.01 -3.70 0.61
CA VAL A 143 -7.12 -2.78 0.35
C VAL A 143 -6.81 -1.38 0.85
N SER A 144 -6.30 -1.25 2.08
CA SER A 144 -6.04 0.06 2.70
C SER A 144 -4.94 0.85 2.00
N SER A 145 -3.97 0.16 1.39
CA SER A 145 -2.87 0.77 0.63
C SER A 145 -3.28 1.32 -0.74
N GLY A 146 -4.53 1.11 -1.14
CA GLY A 146 -5.04 1.53 -2.44
C GLY A 146 -4.51 0.69 -3.60
N LEU A 147 -3.85 -0.44 -3.32
CA LEU A 147 -3.49 -1.43 -4.31
C LEU A 147 -4.72 -2.21 -4.81
N PRO A 148 -4.64 -2.81 -6.01
CA PRO A 148 -5.76 -3.53 -6.60
C PRO A 148 -6.09 -4.81 -5.83
N GLU A 149 -7.39 -5.07 -5.68
CA GLU A 149 -7.93 -6.32 -5.14
C GLU A 149 -7.90 -7.40 -6.23
N ASN A 150 -6.72 -7.99 -6.47
CA ASN A 150 -6.56 -9.11 -7.38
C ASN A 150 -6.29 -10.40 -6.60
N GLU A 151 -7.08 -11.43 -6.88
CA GLU A 151 -7.00 -12.71 -6.18
C GLU A 151 -5.64 -13.40 -6.36
N GLY A 152 -5.11 -13.44 -7.59
CA GLY A 152 -3.80 -14.03 -7.86
C GLY A 152 -2.67 -13.32 -7.12
N LEU A 153 -2.66 -11.99 -7.15
CA LEU A 153 -1.69 -11.19 -6.39
C LEU A 153 -1.79 -11.47 -4.88
N PHE A 154 -3.01 -11.55 -4.34
CA PHE A 154 -3.22 -11.82 -2.92
C PHE A 154 -2.70 -13.21 -2.52
N VAL A 155 -3.05 -14.25 -3.29
CA VAL A 155 -2.60 -15.63 -3.03
C VAL A 155 -1.08 -15.71 -3.00
N GLU A 156 -0.42 -15.06 -3.95
CA GLU A 156 1.05 -15.07 -4.05
C GLU A 156 1.73 -14.27 -2.95
N LEU A 157 1.21 -13.08 -2.62
CA LEU A 157 1.69 -12.31 -1.47
C LEU A 157 1.58 -13.13 -0.18
N PHE A 158 0.46 -13.81 0.03
CA PHE A 158 0.23 -14.63 1.21
C PHE A 158 1.14 -15.87 1.26
N ALA A 159 1.35 -16.53 0.11
CA ALA A 159 2.26 -17.68 0.01
C ALA A 159 3.71 -17.28 0.30
N LYS A 160 4.16 -16.13 -0.23
CA LYS A 160 5.53 -15.62 -0.05
C LYS A 160 5.77 -15.13 1.39
N SER A 161 4.80 -14.45 2.00
CA SER A 161 4.95 -13.98 3.38
C SER A 161 5.24 -15.12 4.36
N ARG A 162 4.62 -16.29 4.16
CA ARG A 162 4.83 -17.47 5.01
C ARG A 162 6.21 -18.12 4.81
N LYS A 163 6.71 -18.14 3.58
CA LYS A 163 8.05 -18.71 3.28
C LYS A 163 9.16 -17.87 3.90
N ASP A 164 9.01 -16.55 3.89
CA ASP A 164 9.97 -15.62 4.50
C ASP A 164 10.07 -15.79 6.02
N ASP A 165 9.02 -16.29 6.68
CA ASP A 165 9.02 -16.52 8.13
C ASP A 165 9.59 -17.88 8.53
N VAL A 166 9.34 -18.95 7.75
CA VAL A 166 9.96 -20.28 7.98
C VAL A 166 11.49 -20.22 7.86
N GLY A 167 12.00 -19.38 6.95
CA GLY A 167 13.46 -19.15 6.82
C GLY A 167 14.07 -18.43 8.02
N LYS A 168 13.31 -17.60 8.75
CA LYS A 168 13.78 -16.92 9.96
C LYS A 168 13.80 -17.84 11.18
N GLU A 169 12.83 -18.73 11.32
CA GLU A 169 12.82 -19.71 12.42
C GLU A 169 14.01 -20.68 12.35
N GLN A 170 14.43 -21.10 11.15
CA GLN A 170 15.60 -21.98 11.01
C GLN A 170 16.95 -21.28 11.26
N ALA A 171 17.02 -19.95 11.11
CA ALA A 171 18.24 -19.17 11.34
C ALA A 171 18.53 -18.91 12.84
N ILE A 172 17.58 -19.18 13.74
CA ILE A 172 17.75 -19.00 15.20
C ILE A 172 18.40 -20.24 15.85
N TYR A 173 18.50 -21.35 15.12
CA TYR A 173 19.06 -22.61 15.60
C TYR A 173 20.52 -22.88 15.18
N TYR A 174 21.26 -21.86 14.71
CA TYR A 174 22.67 -21.98 14.34
C TYR A 174 23.54 -20.89 14.98
#